data_AF-A0A4Q3VKU9-F1
#
_entry.id   AF-A0A4Q3VKU9-F1
#
_cell.length_a   1.000
_cell.length_b   1.000
_cell.length_c   1.000
_cell.angle_alpha   90.00
_cell.angle_beta   90.00
_cell.angle_gamma   90.00
#
_symmetry.space_group_name_H-M   'P 1'
#
loop_
_entity.id
_entity.type
_entity.pdbx_description
1 polymer ?
#
loop_
_entity_poly.entity_id
_entity_poly.type
_entity_poly.pdbx_seq_one_letter_code
_entity_poly.pdbx_strand_id
1 'polypeptide(L)'
;LILATYMLVQFIQTYLLEPLVVGSKVNINPLFTIVSLVAAELVWGIPGMVLALPLLGILKIIFDHIEPLQPYGMLIGERIEPRKRRIRSTPKKG
;
A
#
# COMPACT_ATOMS: atom_id res chain seq x y z
N LEU A 1 -6.28 19.79 27.68
CA LEU A 1 -6.78 18.40 27.76
C LEU A 1 -7.21 17.90 26.39
N ILE A 2 -8.27 18.46 25.79
CA ILE A 2 -8.82 18.00 24.49
C ILE A 2 -7.76 17.90 23.37
N LEU A 3 -6.94 18.95 23.17
CA LEU A 3 -5.86 18.94 22.16
C LEU A 3 -4.80 17.85 22.40
N ALA A 4 -4.47 17.59 23.67
CA ALA A 4 -3.49 16.57 24.02
C ALA A 4 -4.05 15.16 23.79
N THR A 5 -5.32 14.94 24.12
CA THR A 5 -6.02 13.68 23.84
C THR A 5 -6.13 13.45 22.32
N TYR A 6 -6.44 14.50 21.55
CA TYR A 6 -6.53 14.41 20.10
C TYR A 6 -5.18 14.10 19.45
N MET A 7 -4.10 14.80 19.83
CA MET A 7 -2.75 14.48 19.36
C MET A 7 -2.35 13.04 19.68
N LEU A 8 -2.66 12.55 20.89
CA LEU A 8 -2.32 11.19 21.31
C LEU A 8 -3.03 10.14 20.44
N VAL A 9 -4.34 10.33 20.21
CA VAL A 9 -5.14 9.45 19.35
C VAL A 9 -4.64 9.51 17.91
N GLN A 10 -4.36 10.71 17.39
CA GLN A 10 -3.87 10.90 16.03
C GLN A 10 -2.50 10.23 15.83
N PHE A 11 -1.58 10.34 16.80
CA PHE A 11 -0.31 9.65 16.77
C PHE A 11 -0.48 8.13 16.72
N ILE A 12 -1.33 7.56 17.58
CA ILE A 12 -1.56 6.11 17.60
C ILE A 12 -2.17 5.66 16.27
N GLN A 13 -3.15 6.41 15.76
CA GLN A 13 -3.82 6.09 14.51
C GLN A 13 -2.87 6.15 13.32
N THR A 14 -2.08 7.21 13.21
CA THR A 14 -1.17 7.41 12.07
C THR A 14 0.09 6.55 12.14
N TYR A 15 0.66 6.30 13.33
CA TYR A 15 1.91 5.52 13.44
C TYR A 15 1.69 4.02 13.61
N LEU A 16 0.52 3.56 14.09
CA LEU A 16 0.26 2.15 14.34
C LEU A 16 -0.87 1.60 13.49
N LEU A 17 -2.04 2.25 13.44
CA LEU A 17 -3.20 1.70 12.71
C LEU A 17 -2.98 1.77 11.21
N GLU A 18 -2.48 2.89 10.69
CA GLU A 18 -2.16 3.02 9.26
C GLU A 18 -1.23 1.89 8.77
N PRO A 19 -0.03 1.66 9.34
CA PRO A 19 0.85 0.59 8.86
C PRO A 19 0.34 -0.83 9.11
N LEU A 20 -0.49 -1.04 10.15
CA LEU A 20 -1.10 -2.34 10.41
C LEU A 20 -2.20 -2.67 9.39
N VAL A 21 -2.97 -1.65 8.97
CA VAL A 21 -4.06 -1.77 7.99
C VAL A 21 -3.52 -1.79 6.56
N VAL A 22 -2.51 -0.97 6.24
CA VAL A 22 -1.97 -0.81 4.87
C VAL A 22 -0.76 -1.70 4.56
N GLY A 23 -0.53 -2.74 5.39
CA GLY A 23 0.28 -3.92 5.09
C GLY A 23 1.49 -3.73 4.15
N SER A 24 2.66 -3.57 4.74
CA SER A 24 4.01 -3.49 4.12
C SER A 24 4.12 -3.74 2.60
N LYS A 25 4.50 -2.65 1.92
CA LYS A 25 5.18 -2.57 0.62
C LYS A 25 4.33 -2.91 -0.60
N VAL A 26 3.42 -1.98 -0.90
CA VAL A 26 2.84 -1.87 -2.23
C VAL A 26 3.97 -1.56 -3.23
N ASN A 27 4.49 -2.58 -3.92
CA ASN A 27 5.31 -2.39 -5.12
C ASN A 27 4.37 -1.88 -6.22
N ILE A 28 4.25 -0.55 -6.32
CA ILE A 28 3.42 0.14 -7.31
C ILE A 28 4.34 0.65 -8.41
N ASN A 29 3.93 0.48 -9.66
CA ASN A 29 4.60 1.04 -10.82
C ASN A 29 4.67 2.58 -10.70
N PRO A 30 5.85 3.21 -10.81
CA PRO A 30 6.00 4.66 -10.66
C PRO A 30 5.04 5.50 -11.51
N LEU A 31 4.66 5.02 -12.70
CA LEU A 31 3.70 5.69 -13.56
C LEU A 31 2.33 5.89 -12.87
N PHE A 32 1.78 4.82 -12.28
CA PHE A 32 0.49 4.88 -11.59
C PHE A 32 0.53 5.73 -10.33
N THR A 33 1.67 5.74 -9.64
CA THR A 33 1.91 6.62 -8.50
C THR A 33 1.83 8.08 -8.91
N ILE A 34 2.51 8.47 -9.99
CA ILE A 34 2.49 9.86 -10.49
C ILE A 34 1.08 10.24 -10.95
N VAL A 35 0.42 9.38 -11.73
CA VAL A 35 -0.96 9.64 -12.20
C VAL A 35 -1.92 9.82 -11.03
N SER A 36 -1.81 8.99 -10.00
CA SER A 36 -2.67 9.09 -8.81
C SER A 36 -2.37 10.33 -7.97
N LEU A 37 -1.10 10.73 -7.87
CA LEU A 37 -0.70 11.97 -7.19
C LEU A 37 -1.28 13.19 -7.90
N VAL A 38 -1.15 13.27 -9.22
CA VAL A 38 -1.72 14.38 -10.02
C VAL A 38 -3.25 14.37 -9.93
N ALA A 39 -3.89 13.21 -10.03
CA ALA A 39 -5.33 13.10 -9.88
C ALA A 39 -5.81 13.56 -8.50
N ALA A 40 -5.13 13.16 -7.43
CA ALA A 40 -5.50 13.54 -6.08
C ALA A 40 -5.22 15.02 -5.78
N GLU A 41 -4.15 15.58 -6.35
CA GLU A 41 -3.86 17.01 -6.34
C GLU A 41 -4.97 17.81 -7.01
N LEU A 42 -5.49 17.34 -8.15
CA LEU A 42 -6.58 18.02 -8.85
C LEU A 42 -7.92 17.97 -8.08
N VAL A 43 -8.18 16.91 -7.33
CA VAL A 43 -9.42 16.78 -6.55
C VAL A 43 -9.39 17.68 -5.31
N TRP A 44 -8.30 17.66 -4.53
CA TRP A 44 -8.26 18.35 -3.23
C TRP A 44 -6.93 19.02 -2.89
N GLY A 45 -5.98 19.10 -3.81
CA GLY A 45 -4.68 19.72 -3.62
C GLY A 45 -3.75 18.89 -2.74
N ILE A 46 -3.01 19.58 -1.85
CA ILE A 46 -1.99 18.99 -0.98
C ILE A 46 -2.54 17.85 -0.10
N PRO A 47 -3.70 17.98 0.57
CA PRO A 47 -4.30 16.86 1.31
C PRO A 47 -4.58 15.62 0.44
N GLY A 48 -4.97 15.83 -0.82
CA GLY A 48 -5.21 14.75 -1.77
C GLY A 48 -3.92 13.99 -2.09
N MET A 49 -2.81 14.69 -2.31
CA MET A 49 -1.51 14.06 -2.58
C MET A 49 -1.04 13.16 -1.43
N VAL A 50 -1.28 13.55 -0.17
CA VAL A 50 -0.93 12.72 1.00
C VAL A 50 -1.72 11.41 1.00
N LEU A 51 -2.99 11.45 0.58
CA LEU A 51 -3.87 10.29 0.52
C LEU A 51 -3.69 9.45 -0.76
N ALA A 52 -2.98 9.93 -1.77
CA ALA A 52 -2.86 9.24 -3.06
C ALA A 52 -2.25 7.84 -2.93
N LEU A 53 -1.15 7.70 -2.19
CA LEU A 53 -0.46 6.42 -1.98
C LEU A 53 -1.31 5.39 -1.22
N PRO A 54 -1.90 5.70 -0.05
CA PRO A 54 -2.74 4.72 0.65
C PRO A 54 -3.98 4.34 -0.16
N LEU A 55 -4.63 5.30 -0.83
CA LEU A 55 -5.78 5.01 -1.69
C LEU A 55 -5.41 4.10 -2.87
N LEU A 56 -4.27 4.36 -3.52
CA LEU A 56 -3.77 3.53 -4.61
C LEU A 56 -3.41 2.12 -4.14
N GLY A 57 -2.88 1.98 -2.91
CA GLY A 57 -2.64 0.69 -2.27
C GLY A 57 -3.92 -0.11 -2.02
N ILE A 58 -4.96 0.53 -1.49
CA ILE A 58 -6.27 -0.10 -1.29
C ILE A 58 -6.88 -0.53 -2.62
N LEU A 59 -6.83 0.35 -3.64
CA LEU A 59 -7.35 0.06 -4.98
C LEU A 59 -6.67 -1.16 -5.59
N LYS A 60 -5.34 -1.26 -5.45
CA LYS A 60 -4.58 -2.44 -5.89
C LYS A 60 -5.03 -3.71 -5.16
N ILE A 61 -5.18 -3.68 -3.84
CA ILE A 61 -5.65 -4.86 -3.06
C ILE A 61 -7.01 -5.32 -3.55
N ILE A 62 -7.92 -4.39 -3.82
CA ILE A 62 -9.26 -4.69 -4.36
C ILE A 62 -9.13 -5.34 -5.75
N PHE A 63 -8.33 -4.79 -6.65
CA PHE A 63 -8.12 -5.34 -8.00
C PHE A 63 -7.45 -6.71 -7.99
N ASP A 64 -6.53 -6.95 -7.04
CA ASP A 64 -5.87 -8.25 -6.87
C ASP A 64 -6.82 -9.32 -6.31
N HIS A 65 -7.84 -8.92 -5.53
CA HIS A 65 -8.83 -9.82 -4.93
C HIS A 65 -9.97 -10.19 -5.89
N ILE A 66 -10.27 -9.34 -6.88
CA ILE A 66 -11.33 -9.56 -7.87
C ILE A 66 -10.73 -10.28 -9.09
N GLU A 67 -11.04 -11.56 -9.29
CA GLU A 67 -10.53 -12.40 -10.41
C GLU A 67 -10.55 -11.73 -11.80
N PRO A 68 -11.63 -11.07 -12.25
CA PRO A 68 -11.63 -10.39 -13.56
C PRO A 68 -10.80 -9.10 -13.61
N LEU A 69 -10.45 -8.48 -12.46
CA LEU A 69 -9.68 -7.23 -12.38
C LEU A 69 -8.20 -7.45 -12.07
N GLN A 70 -7.79 -8.68 -11.76
CA GLN A 70 -6.38 -9.07 -11.60
C GLN A 70 -5.42 -8.58 -12.70
N PRO A 71 -5.76 -8.58 -14.01
CA PRO A 71 -4.85 -8.05 -15.02
C PRO A 71 -4.57 -6.55 -14.84
N TYR A 72 -5.54 -5.76 -14.37
CA TYR A 72 -5.34 -4.34 -14.06
C TYR A 72 -4.50 -4.15 -12.80
N GLY A 73 -4.71 -4.97 -11.76
CA GLY A 73 -3.87 -4.99 -10.55
C GLY A 73 -2.39 -5.22 -10.88
N MET A 74 -2.11 -6.12 -11.84
CA MET A 74 -0.76 -6.42 -12.32
C MET A 74 -0.10 -5.26 -13.07
N LEU A 75 -0.88 -4.42 -13.77
CA LEU A 75 -0.38 -3.21 -14.43
C LEU A 75 -0.07 -2.09 -13.43
N ILE A 76 -0.87 -1.98 -12.36
CA ILE A 76 -0.68 -1.00 -11.27
C ILE A 76 0.57 -1.32 -10.46
N GLY A 77 0.91 -2.59 -10.30
CA GLY A 77 2.25 -2.97 -9.87
C GLY A 77 2.40 -4.46 -9.62
N GLU A 78 3.64 -4.91 -9.49
CA GLU A 78 3.96 -6.33 -9.35
C GLU A 78 3.34 -6.92 -8.07
N ARG A 79 2.77 -8.14 -8.18
CA ARG A 79 2.20 -8.85 -7.03
C ARG A 79 3.29 -8.99 -5.97
N ILE A 80 2.95 -8.69 -4.72
CA ILE A 80 3.81 -9.05 -3.60
C ILE A 80 3.71 -10.57 -3.47
N GLU A 81 4.55 -11.29 -4.22
CA GLU A 81 4.77 -12.71 -3.98
C GLU A 81 5.16 -12.84 -2.50
N PRO A 82 4.37 -13.54 -1.65
CA PRO A 82 4.75 -13.75 -0.27
C PRO A 82 6.09 -14.44 -0.31
N ARG A 83 7.14 -13.76 0.16
CA ARG A 83 8.54 -14.21 0.12
C ARG A 83 8.58 -15.66 0.57
N LYS A 84 8.59 -16.59 -0.38
CA LYS A 84 8.65 -18.02 -0.10
C LYS A 84 9.94 -18.20 0.66
N ARG A 85 9.86 -18.44 1.99
CA ARG A 85 11.04 -18.72 2.81
C ARG A 85 11.74 -19.85 2.08
N ARG A 86 12.85 -19.51 1.44
CA ARG A 86 13.77 -20.47 0.82
C ARG A 86 14.40 -21.19 2.01
N ILE A 87 13.68 -22.16 2.57
CA ILE A 87 14.22 -23.11 3.52
C ILE A 87 15.33 -23.79 2.74
N ARG A 88 16.57 -23.46 3.10
CA ARG A 88 17.79 -24.09 2.58
C ARG A 88 17.64 -25.60 2.71
N SER A 89 17.44 -26.30 1.62
CA SER A 89 17.79 -27.71 1.53
C SER A 89 19.33 -27.78 1.50
N THR A 90 19.91 -28.21 2.62
CA THR A 90 21.31 -28.59 2.82
C THR A 90 21.76 -29.58 1.72
N PRO A 91 23.01 -29.52 1.25
CA PRO A 91 23.46 -30.33 0.13
C PRO A 91 23.65 -31.80 0.54
N LYS A 92 23.20 -32.68 -0.35
CA LYS A 92 23.44 -34.12 -0.40
C LYS A 92 24.93 -34.42 -0.21
N LYS A 93 25.27 -35.28 0.75
CA LYS A 93 26.52 -36.07 0.75
C LYS A 93 26.12 -37.54 0.90
N GLY A 94 26.23 -38.25 -0.22
CA GLY A 94 26.50 -39.69 -0.20
C GLY A 94 28.00 -39.92 -0.10
#